data_AF-A0A4Q5U1M1-F1
#
_entry.id   AF-A0A4Q5U1M1-F1
#
_cell.length_a   1.000
_cell.length_b   1.000
_cell.length_c   1.000
_cell.angle_alpha   90.00
_cell.angle_beta   90.00
_cell.angle_gamma   90.00
#
_symmetry.space_group_name_H-M   'P 1'
#
loop_
_entity.id
_entity.type
_entity.pdbx_description
1 polymer ?
#
loop_
_entity_poly.entity_id
_entity_poly.type
_entity_poly.pdbx_seq_one_letter_code
_entity_poly.pdbx_strand_id
1 'polypeptide(L)'
;MYTYTWRKYLPLIRLLLKKSATGTQSVALNQVDFLKYSKTRKPSLTFSIEVTEGKYSVLKLPAIAAELLEILNEDQVTKGIIRSGHYTFALAKNCTLVIENHDAPGAEAEAKAEPEAQPEEQQVDSDAEVK
;
A
#
# COMPACT_ATOMS: atom_id res chain seq x y z
N MET A 1 -14.80 -10.32 -1.03
CA MET A 1 -14.60 -10.80 -2.41
C MET A 1 -13.12 -11.03 -2.72
N TYR A 2 -12.24 -10.10 -2.35
CA TYR A 2 -10.78 -10.23 -2.41
C TYR A 2 -10.20 -11.17 -1.34
N THR A 3 -10.97 -11.58 -0.33
CA THR A 3 -10.59 -12.53 0.73
C THR A 3 -9.84 -13.75 0.21
N TYR A 4 -10.28 -14.37 -0.90
CA TYR A 4 -9.59 -15.53 -1.50
C TYR A 4 -8.19 -15.16 -2.01
N THR A 5 -8.08 -14.02 -2.70
CA THR A 5 -6.80 -13.47 -3.17
C THR A 5 -5.89 -13.12 -2.00
N TRP A 6 -6.41 -12.49 -0.94
CA TRP A 6 -5.63 -12.19 0.25
C TRP A 6 -5.14 -13.44 0.99
N ARG A 7 -5.97 -14.47 1.12
CA ARG A 7 -5.55 -15.76 1.68
C ARG A 7 -4.45 -16.42 0.85
N LYS A 8 -4.50 -16.33 -0.49
CA LYS A 8 -3.42 -16.81 -1.38
C LYS A 8 -2.09 -16.10 -1.09
N TYR A 9 -2.11 -14.79 -0.87
CA TYR A 9 -0.92 -13.98 -0.59
C TYR A 9 -0.50 -13.95 0.87
N LEU A 10 -1.30 -14.50 1.80
CA LEU A 10 -1.03 -14.46 3.24
C LEU A 10 0.37 -14.95 3.64
N PRO A 11 0.92 -16.06 3.09
CA PRO A 11 2.29 -16.48 3.42
C PRO A 11 3.35 -15.43 3.07
N LEU A 12 3.18 -14.75 1.94
CA LEU A 12 4.06 -13.67 1.50
C LEU A 12 3.90 -12.43 2.39
N ILE A 13 2.66 -12.06 2.72
CA ILE A 13 2.37 -10.91 3.60
C ILE A 13 2.96 -11.14 5.00
N ARG A 14 2.84 -12.36 5.55
CA ARG A 14 3.52 -12.75 6.80
C ARG A 14 5.03 -12.55 6.73
N LEU A 15 5.66 -12.93 5.62
CA LEU A 15 7.10 -12.74 5.44
C LEU A 15 7.47 -11.25 5.42
N LEU A 16 6.73 -10.44 4.67
CA LEU A 16 6.96 -8.98 4.61
C LEU A 16 6.77 -8.31 5.96
N LEU A 17 5.74 -8.69 6.72
CA LEU A 17 5.51 -8.20 8.08
C LEU A 17 6.65 -8.54 9.04
N LYS A 18 7.27 -9.72 8.91
CA LYS A 18 8.45 -10.05 9.72
C LYS A 18 9.67 -9.22 9.31
N LYS A 19 9.84 -9.01 8.01
CA LYS A 19 10.96 -8.22 7.47
C LYS A 19 10.80 -6.72 7.71
N SER A 20 9.59 -6.21 7.90
CA SER A 20 9.36 -4.79 8.11
C SER A 20 9.97 -4.25 9.41
N ALA A 21 10.32 -5.13 10.36
CA ALA A 21 11.15 -4.79 11.51
C ALA A 21 12.54 -4.22 11.13
N THR A 22 13.00 -4.43 9.90
CA THR A 22 14.31 -3.97 9.40
C THR A 22 14.22 -2.86 8.34
N GLY A 23 13.01 -2.43 7.97
CA GLY A 23 12.78 -1.37 7.00
C GLY A 23 11.57 -1.61 6.09
N THR A 24 11.21 -0.63 5.28
CA THR A 24 10.05 -0.68 4.38
C THR A 24 10.09 -1.88 3.46
N GLN A 25 8.99 -2.62 3.38
CA GLN A 25 8.86 -3.78 2.50
C GLN A 25 7.83 -3.48 1.43
N SER A 26 8.14 -3.87 0.19
CA SER A 26 7.22 -3.77 -0.93
C SER A 26 7.21 -5.03 -1.78
N VAL A 27 6.06 -5.34 -2.37
CA VAL A 27 5.94 -6.45 -3.33
C VAL A 27 4.91 -6.14 -4.40
N ALA A 28 5.24 -6.43 -5.65
CA ALA A 28 4.28 -6.40 -6.74
C ALA A 28 3.37 -7.64 -6.67
N LEU A 29 2.06 -7.42 -6.59
CA LEU A 29 1.06 -8.47 -6.63
C LEU A 29 0.49 -8.60 -8.05
N ASN A 30 -0.04 -9.78 -8.39
CA ASN A 30 -0.68 -9.96 -9.68
C ASN A 30 -2.07 -9.29 -9.69
N GLN A 31 -2.20 -8.18 -10.44
CA GLN A 31 -3.45 -7.45 -10.59
C GLN A 31 -4.61 -8.32 -11.11
N VAL A 32 -4.32 -9.28 -11.99
CA VAL A 32 -5.34 -10.17 -12.57
C VAL A 32 -6.03 -11.00 -11.48
N ASP A 33 -5.31 -11.40 -10.43
CA ASP A 33 -5.89 -12.12 -9.30
C ASP A 33 -6.94 -11.28 -8.56
N PHE A 34 -6.82 -9.95 -8.53
CA PHE A 34 -7.81 -9.08 -7.88
C PHE A 34 -8.99 -8.78 -8.81
N LEU A 35 -8.73 -8.61 -10.11
CA LEU A 35 -9.78 -8.35 -11.10
C LEU A 35 -10.72 -9.54 -11.28
N LYS A 36 -10.21 -10.77 -11.22
CA LYS A 36 -11.01 -12.01 -11.33
C LYS A 36 -12.11 -12.09 -10.29
N TYR A 37 -11.85 -11.56 -9.09
CA TYR A 37 -12.78 -11.55 -7.97
C TYR A 37 -13.27 -10.13 -7.68
N SER A 38 -13.50 -9.30 -8.71
CA SER A 38 -14.16 -8.00 -8.59
C SER A 38 -15.60 -8.07 -9.12
N LYS A 39 -16.56 -7.43 -8.43
CA LYS A 39 -17.94 -7.27 -8.94
C LYS A 39 -18.05 -6.17 -10.00
N THR A 40 -17.05 -5.29 -10.06
CA THR A 40 -17.07 -4.09 -10.91
C THR A 40 -16.09 -4.26 -12.07
N ARG A 41 -16.45 -3.74 -13.25
CA ARG A 41 -15.61 -3.78 -14.47
C ARG A 41 -14.24 -3.10 -14.30
N LYS A 42 -14.15 -2.10 -13.42
CA LYS A 42 -12.92 -1.33 -13.10
C LYS A 42 -12.87 -1.03 -11.59
N PRO A 43 -12.51 -2.00 -10.73
CA PRO A 43 -12.40 -1.75 -9.30
C PRO A 43 -11.25 -0.79 -9.02
N SER A 44 -11.43 0.09 -8.02
CA SER A 44 -10.28 0.82 -7.45
C SER A 44 -9.50 -0.14 -6.56
N LEU A 45 -8.27 -0.46 -6.97
CA LEU A 45 -7.35 -1.35 -6.25
C LEU A 45 -6.27 -0.55 -5.53
N THR A 46 -6.67 0.51 -4.82
CA THR A 46 -5.74 1.37 -4.08
C THR A 46 -6.27 1.68 -2.69
N PHE A 47 -5.39 1.70 -1.72
CA PHE A 47 -5.68 2.17 -0.37
C PHE A 47 -4.38 2.55 0.36
N SER A 48 -4.50 3.32 1.42
CA SER A 48 -3.47 3.48 2.46
C SER A 48 -4.17 3.48 3.81
N ILE A 49 -3.68 2.66 4.74
CA ILE A 49 -4.27 2.50 6.06
C ILE A 49 -3.18 2.42 7.12
N GLU A 50 -3.39 3.13 8.21
CA GLU A 50 -2.55 3.08 9.39
C GLU A 50 -3.20 2.18 10.44
N VAL A 51 -2.40 1.29 11.02
CA VAL A 51 -2.80 0.33 12.04
C VAL A 51 -1.88 0.49 13.24
N THR A 52 -2.46 0.94 14.35
CA THR A 52 -1.79 1.14 15.62
C THR A 52 -2.27 0.06 16.59
N GLU A 53 -1.38 -0.84 17.01
CA GLU A 53 -1.71 -1.91 17.96
C GLU A 53 -2.94 -2.75 17.53
N GLY A 54 -3.05 -3.01 16.22
CA GLY A 54 -4.16 -3.75 15.61
C GLY A 54 -5.46 -2.96 15.44
N LYS A 55 -5.48 -1.66 15.74
CA LYS A 55 -6.62 -0.75 15.54
C LYS A 55 -6.32 0.23 14.41
N TYR A 56 -7.35 0.64 13.67
CA TYR A 56 -7.24 1.65 12.61
C TYR A 56 -8.32 2.72 12.84
N SER A 57 -8.03 3.97 12.46
CA SER A 57 -8.91 5.12 12.73
C SER A 57 -9.89 5.43 11.58
N VAL A 58 -9.65 4.85 10.39
CA VAL A 58 -10.44 5.15 9.19
C VAL A 58 -11.87 4.61 9.29
N LEU A 59 -12.86 5.50 9.28
CA LEU A 59 -14.29 5.18 9.40
C LEU A 59 -14.87 4.40 8.21
N LYS A 60 -14.34 4.60 7.00
CA LYS A 60 -14.79 3.92 5.78
C LYS A 60 -13.61 3.39 4.97
N LEU A 61 -13.37 2.09 5.10
CA LEU A 61 -12.37 1.38 4.33
C LEU A 61 -12.93 0.91 2.99
N PRO A 62 -12.16 0.99 1.88
CA PRO A 62 -12.51 0.27 0.68
C PRO A 62 -12.50 -1.24 0.95
N ALA A 63 -13.37 -1.99 0.27
CA ALA A 63 -13.55 -3.43 0.51
C ALA A 63 -12.23 -4.23 0.45
N ILE A 64 -11.34 -3.85 -0.47
CA ILE A 64 -10.01 -4.48 -0.60
C ILE A 64 -9.13 -4.32 0.65
N ALA A 65 -9.20 -3.18 1.33
CA ALA A 65 -8.45 -2.92 2.55
C ALA A 65 -9.11 -3.56 3.78
N ALA A 66 -10.44 -3.47 3.87
CA ALA A 66 -11.20 -4.09 4.96
C ALA A 66 -10.99 -5.61 5.01
N GLU A 67 -11.04 -6.27 3.84
CA GLU A 67 -10.82 -7.71 3.75
C GLU A 67 -9.36 -8.12 3.98
N LEU A 68 -8.38 -7.24 3.70
CA LEU A 68 -6.99 -7.48 4.10
C LEU A 68 -6.89 -7.51 5.63
N LEU A 69 -7.43 -6.49 6.31
CA LEU A 69 -7.41 -6.38 7.76
C LEU A 69 -8.12 -7.55 8.46
N GLU A 70 -9.22 -8.03 7.88
CA GLU A 70 -9.93 -9.22 8.37
C GLU A 70 -8.99 -10.44 8.36
N ILE A 71 -8.35 -10.72 7.21
CA ILE A 71 -7.41 -11.83 7.08
C ILE A 71 -6.21 -11.70 8.03
N LEU A 72 -5.68 -10.48 8.21
CA LEU A 72 -4.57 -10.24 9.14
C LEU A 72 -4.99 -10.46 10.60
N ASN A 73 -6.25 -10.23 10.96
CA ASN A 73 -6.77 -10.44 12.31
C ASN A 73 -7.22 -11.87 12.60
N GLU A 74 -7.54 -12.66 11.57
CA GLU A 74 -7.83 -14.09 11.68
C GLU A 74 -6.55 -14.91 11.92
N ASP A 75 -5.46 -14.56 11.23
CA ASP A 75 -4.20 -15.27 11.35
C ASP A 75 -3.43 -14.88 12.62
N GLN A 76 -3.11 -15.86 13.46
CA GLN A 76 -2.47 -15.61 14.76
C GLN A 76 -1.09 -14.95 14.64
N VAL A 77 -0.33 -15.30 13.60
CA VAL A 77 1.02 -14.75 13.40
C VAL A 77 0.94 -13.27 13.01
N THR A 78 0.19 -12.94 11.96
CA THR A 78 0.04 -11.53 11.55
C THR A 78 -0.65 -10.71 12.63
N LYS A 79 -1.67 -11.25 13.30
CA LYS A 79 -2.37 -10.59 14.40
C LYS A 79 -1.44 -10.25 15.55
N GLY A 80 -0.53 -11.16 15.91
CA GLY A 80 0.48 -10.92 16.94
C GLY A 80 1.39 -9.74 16.56
N ILE A 81 1.87 -9.72 15.32
CA ILE A 81 2.78 -8.68 14.81
C ILE A 81 2.09 -7.31 14.75
N ILE A 82 0.90 -7.21 14.16
CA ILE A 82 0.21 -5.90 14.00
C ILE A 82 -0.26 -5.32 15.34
N ARG A 83 -0.43 -6.16 16.37
CA ARG A 83 -0.80 -5.72 17.72
C ARG A 83 0.37 -5.20 18.53
N SER A 84 1.60 -5.57 18.16
CA SER A 84 2.80 -5.18 18.90
C SER A 84 3.47 -3.91 18.36
N GLY A 85 2.84 -3.20 17.41
CA GLY A 85 3.43 -2.00 16.84
C GLY A 85 2.52 -1.20 15.93
N HIS A 86 3.13 -0.28 15.20
CA HIS A 86 2.52 0.72 14.34
C HIS A 86 2.90 0.47 12.88
N TYR A 87 1.90 0.18 12.05
CA TYR A 87 2.13 -0.21 10.66
C TYR A 87 1.30 0.63 9.69
N THR A 88 1.90 0.97 8.56
CA THR A 88 1.15 1.44 7.38
C THR A 88 1.08 0.33 6.35
N PHE A 89 -0.12 0.05 5.85
CA PHE A 89 -0.34 -0.81 4.70
C PHE A 89 -0.88 0.05 3.55
N ALA A 90 -0.20 0.02 2.41
CA ALA A 90 -0.63 0.74 1.23
C ALA A 90 -0.62 -0.18 0.00
N LEU A 91 -1.65 -0.04 -0.85
CA LEU A 91 -1.69 -0.68 -2.16
C LEU A 91 -1.67 0.42 -3.22
N ALA A 92 -0.58 0.46 -3.99
CA ALA A 92 -0.41 1.42 -5.07
C ALA A 92 -1.18 1.02 -6.34
N LYS A 93 -1.36 1.97 -7.27
CA LYS A 93 -2.12 1.77 -8.53
C LYS A 93 -1.59 0.62 -9.40
N ASN A 94 -0.30 0.31 -9.30
CA ASN A 94 0.37 -0.80 -9.99
C ASN A 94 0.24 -2.15 -9.24
N CYS A 95 -0.68 -2.25 -8.26
CA CYS A 95 -0.85 -3.40 -7.38
C CYS A 95 0.40 -3.78 -6.58
N THR A 96 1.23 -2.79 -6.22
CA THR A 96 2.32 -2.98 -5.25
C THR A 96 1.79 -2.80 -3.85
N LEU A 97 1.91 -3.84 -3.01
CA LEU A 97 1.64 -3.76 -1.58
C LEU A 97 2.90 -3.28 -0.87
N VAL A 98 2.77 -2.22 -0.08
CA VAL A 98 3.80 -1.64 0.76
C VAL A 98 3.41 -1.84 2.22
N ILE A 99 4.37 -2.27 3.03
CA ILE A 99 4.25 -2.46 4.47
C ILE A 99 5.40 -1.71 5.12
N GLU A 100 5.04 -0.72 5.94
CA GLU A 100 5.96 0.10 6.71
C GLU A 100 5.72 -0.15 8.19
N ASN A 101 6.80 -0.23 8.96
CA ASN A 101 6.76 -0.35 10.42
C ASN A 101 7.36 0.94 11.01
N HIS A 102 6.54 1.74 11.69
CA HIS A 102 6.94 3.03 12.27
C HIS A 102 7.76 2.88 13.55
N ASP A 103 7.78 1.69 14.15
CA ASP A 103 8.59 1.41 15.34
C ASP A 103 9.98 0.85 14.99
N ALA A 104 10.27 0.65 13.69
CA ALA A 104 11.57 0.18 13.26
C ALA A 104 12.60 1.32 13.32
N PRO A 105 13.83 1.07 13.82
CA PRO A 105 14.89 2.09 13.96
C PRO A 105 15.43 2.67 12.63
N GLY A 106 14.78 2.39 11.50
CA GLY A 106 15.09 2.94 10.17
C GLY A 106 13.90 3.64 9.49
N ALA A 107 12.76 3.82 10.17
CA ALA A 107 11.54 4.40 9.57
C ALA A 107 11.63 5.92 9.30
N GLU A 108 12.58 6.63 9.91
CA GLU A 108 12.68 8.10 9.78
C GLU A 108 13.29 8.59 8.45
N ALA A 109 13.67 7.72 7.50
CA ALA A 109 14.46 8.13 6.33
C ALA A 109 13.71 8.27 4.98
N GLU A 110 12.49 7.75 4.80
CA GLU A 110 11.91 7.64 3.43
C GLU A 110 10.60 8.42 3.17
N ALA A 111 10.02 9.11 4.16
CA ALA A 111 8.76 9.86 3.97
C ALA A 111 8.91 11.27 3.34
N LYS A 112 10.11 11.66 2.86
CA LYS A 112 10.35 12.94 2.15
C LYS A 112 10.83 12.72 0.71
N ALA A 113 10.05 12.01 -0.09
CA ALA A 113 10.21 12.00 -1.54
C ALA A 113 8.85 12.07 -2.22
N GLU A 114 8.19 13.21 -2.03
CA GLU A 114 7.19 13.73 -2.95
C GLU A 114 7.94 14.18 -4.22
N PRO A 115 7.69 13.60 -5.41
CA PRO A 115 8.05 14.27 -6.64
C PRO A 115 6.87 15.17 -7.03
N GLU A 116 6.78 16.33 -6.37
CA GLU A 116 6.13 17.49 -6.96
C GLU A 116 7.15 18.10 -7.93
N ALA A 117 7.09 17.68 -9.19
CA ALA A 117 7.79 18.33 -10.29
C ALA A 117 7.05 18.03 -11.59
N GLN A 118 5.95 18.75 -11.82
CA GLN A 118 5.55 19.09 -13.18
C GLN A 118 6.19 20.45 -13.48
N PRO A 119 7.19 20.56 -14.38
CA PRO A 119 7.56 21.83 -14.94
C PRO A 119 6.47 22.23 -15.94
N GLU A 120 5.78 23.31 -15.60
CA GLU A 120 4.95 24.08 -16.52
C GLU A 120 5.88 24.73 -17.55
N GLU A 121 6.09 24.10 -18.71
CA GLU A 121 6.81 24.72 -19.82
C GLU A 121 5.89 25.71 -20.53
N GLN A 122 6.08 26.99 -20.19
CA GLN A 122 5.67 28.15 -20.96
C GLN A 122 6.21 28.07 -22.39
N GLN A 123 5.31 27.98 -23.35
CA GLN A 123 5.63 28.18 -24.77
C GLN A 123 5.77 29.69 -25.02
N VAL A 124 7.00 30.20 -24.93
CA VAL A 124 7.39 31.52 -25.47
C VAL A 124 8.08 31.25 -26.80
N ASP A 125 7.33 31.37 -27.90
CA ASP A 125 7.94 31.48 -29.24
C ASP A 125 7.99 32.97 -29.59
N SER A 126 9.16 33.55 -29.36
CA SER A 126 9.55 34.85 -29.88
C SER A 126 10.50 34.59 -31.04
N ASP A 127 9.97 34.47 -32.26
CA ASP A 127 10.81 34.51 -33.46
C ASP A 127 10.75 35.93 -34.05
N ALA A 128 11.84 36.65 -33.82
CA ALA A 128 12.15 37.90 -34.48
C ALA A 128 13.12 37.61 -35.64
N GLU A 129 12.63 37.84 -36.85
CA GLU A 129 13.29 38.58 -37.93
C GLU A 129 14.69 38.12 -38.39
N VAL A 130 14.76 37.54 -39.60
CA VAL A 130 15.96 37.64 -40.45
C VAL A 130 15.58 37.86 -41.92
N LYS A 131 15.71 39.14 -42.32
CA LYS A 131 16.27 39.66 -43.58
C LYS A 131 15.50 39.57 -44.90
#